data_AF-E0TX59-F1
#
_entry.id   AF-E0TX59-F1
#
_cell.length_a   1.000
_cell.length_b   1.000
_cell.length_c   1.000
_cell.angle_alpha   90.00
_cell.angle_beta   90.00
_cell.angle_gamma   90.00
#
_symmetry.space_group_name_H-M   'P 1'
#
loop_
_entity.id
_entity.type
_entity.pdbx_description
1 polymer ?
#
loop_
_entity_poly.entity_id
_entity_poly.type
_entity_poly.pdbx_seq_one_letter_code
_entity_poly.pdbx_strand_id
1 'polypeptide(L)'
;MSYSTKNYTTDGGDRTVIGGVLEIAGGKVIKDGQEVSLDGGSQAEPGTGSVTHEMLADKSVRSNNIGTGSVMEEHLNSAITERLSSLENRLKALETAKTEPAATE
;
A
#
# COMPACT_ATOMS: atom_id res chain seq x y z
N MET A 1 -27.75 41.05 13.42
CA MET A 1 -28.27 40.08 14.41
C MET A 1 -27.09 39.35 15.01
N SER A 2 -26.88 39.46 16.33
CA SER A 2 -25.77 38.79 17.03
C SER A 2 -26.19 37.36 17.37
N TYR A 3 -25.49 36.36 16.83
CA TYR A 3 -25.70 34.96 17.21
C TYR A 3 -24.87 34.68 18.47
N SER A 4 -25.53 34.49 19.60
CA SER A 4 -24.88 34.04 20.84
C SER A 4 -24.65 32.53 20.76
N THR A 5 -23.39 32.15 20.65
CA THR A 5 -22.95 30.75 20.73
C THR A 5 -23.20 30.24 22.15
N LYS A 6 -24.05 29.22 22.34
CA LYS A 6 -24.31 28.61 23.64
C LYS A 6 -23.85 27.15 23.62
N ASN A 7 -22.92 26.82 24.50
CA ASN A 7 -22.48 25.45 24.73
C ASN A 7 -23.40 24.82 25.79
N TYR A 8 -23.90 23.62 25.56
CA TYR A 8 -24.76 22.88 26.50
C TYR A 8 -24.26 21.46 26.67
N THR A 9 -24.39 20.89 27.86
CA THR A 9 -24.14 19.47 28.06
C THR A 9 -25.41 18.66 27.79
N THR A 10 -25.27 17.51 27.14
CA THR A 10 -26.32 16.51 26.92
C THR A 10 -25.92 15.18 27.56
N ASP A 11 -26.85 14.23 27.63
CA ASP A 11 -26.63 12.90 28.22
C ASP A 11 -26.12 12.97 29.68
N GLY A 12 -26.80 13.73 30.52
CA GLY A 12 -26.46 13.84 31.95
C GLY A 12 -25.14 14.56 32.25
N GLY A 13 -24.45 15.14 31.26
CA GLY A 13 -23.15 15.79 31.44
C GLY A 13 -22.04 15.16 30.62
N ASP A 14 -22.26 13.98 30.04
CA ASP A 14 -21.22 13.18 29.38
C ASP A 14 -20.79 13.76 28.02
N ARG A 15 -21.63 14.58 27.39
CA ARG A 15 -21.36 15.17 26.08
C ARG A 15 -21.54 16.67 26.08
N THR A 16 -20.58 17.39 25.51
CA THR A 16 -20.69 18.83 25.28
C THR A 16 -21.16 19.10 23.85
N VAL A 17 -22.25 19.83 23.72
CA VAL A 17 -22.80 20.37 22.47
C VAL A 17 -22.30 21.80 22.31
N ILE A 18 -21.66 22.10 21.19
CA ILE A 18 -21.18 23.43 20.83
C ILE A 18 -22.07 23.96 19.72
N GLY A 19 -22.78 25.07 19.97
CA GLY A 19 -23.38 25.84 18.88
C GLY A 19 -22.27 26.58 18.12
N GLY A 20 -22.45 26.92 16.84
CA GLY A 20 -21.47 27.73 16.09
C GLY A 20 -20.22 26.99 15.61
N VAL A 21 -19.12 27.73 15.42
CA VAL A 21 -17.84 27.20 14.88
C VAL A 21 -16.94 26.72 16.03
N LEU A 22 -16.43 25.50 15.91
CA LEU A 22 -15.40 24.95 16.77
C LEU A 22 -14.04 25.02 16.05
N GLU A 23 -13.09 25.74 16.62
CA GLU A 23 -11.70 25.78 16.16
C GLU A 23 -10.82 24.99 17.14
N ILE A 24 -10.01 24.07 16.63
CA ILE A 24 -9.07 23.27 17.40
C ILE A 24 -7.66 23.71 17.01
N ALA A 25 -7.03 24.53 17.85
CA ALA A 25 -5.71 25.11 17.59
C ALA A 25 -4.54 24.23 18.07
N GLY A 26 -4.81 22.95 18.38
CA GLY A 26 -3.80 21.97 18.81
C GLY A 26 -4.36 20.90 19.74
N GLY A 27 -3.49 19.99 20.18
CA GLY A 27 -3.86 18.83 21.02
C GLY A 27 -4.17 17.57 20.22
N LYS A 28 -4.44 16.47 20.93
CA LYS A 28 -4.78 15.17 20.33
C LYS A 28 -6.28 14.95 20.42
N VAL A 29 -6.90 14.56 19.30
CA VAL A 29 -8.29 14.11 19.28
C VAL A 29 -8.30 12.60 19.26
N ILE A 30 -8.96 11.98 20.24
CA ILE A 30 -9.08 10.52 20.34
C ILE A 30 -10.55 10.15 20.11
N LYS A 31 -10.82 9.28 19.14
CA LYS A 31 -12.13 8.65 18.93
C LYS A 31 -11.98 7.16 19.16
N ASP A 32 -12.74 6.62 20.11
CA ASP A 32 -12.76 5.18 20.42
C ASP A 32 -11.35 4.61 20.77
N GLY A 33 -10.52 5.41 21.43
CA GLY A 33 -9.14 5.02 21.81
C GLY A 33 -8.11 5.19 20.70
N GLN A 34 -8.51 5.64 19.50
CA GLN A 34 -7.61 5.90 18.37
C GLN A 34 -7.44 7.39 18.15
N GLU A 35 -6.19 7.82 17.93
CA GLU A 35 -5.88 9.20 17.58
C GLU A 35 -6.38 9.52 16.17
N VAL A 36 -7.19 10.58 16.06
CA VAL A 36 -7.75 11.09 14.82
C VAL A 36 -6.97 12.33 14.43
N SER A 37 -6.28 12.27 13.29
CA SER A 37 -5.65 13.45 12.71
C SER A 37 -6.72 14.38 12.15
N LEU A 38 -6.71 15.64 12.58
CA LEU A 38 -7.60 16.71 12.09
C LEU A 38 -6.84 17.80 11.34
N ASP A 39 -5.56 17.57 11.05
CA ASP A 39 -4.67 18.53 10.37
C ASP A 39 -5.05 18.80 8.90
N GLY A 40 -6.09 18.15 8.39
CA GLY A 40 -6.53 18.29 7.00
C GLY A 40 -5.46 17.85 5.98
N GLY A 41 -4.35 17.30 6.47
CA GLY A 41 -3.28 16.75 5.66
C GLY A 41 -3.75 15.45 5.04
N SER A 42 -3.41 15.26 3.78
CA SER A 42 -3.49 13.97 3.10
C SER A 42 -3.08 12.88 4.10
N GLN A 43 -3.96 11.89 4.33
CA GLN A 43 -3.70 10.73 5.16
C GLN A 43 -2.23 10.35 5.00
N ALA A 44 -1.43 10.55 6.05
CA ALA A 44 0.03 10.62 5.96
C ALA A 44 0.53 9.59 4.94
N GLU A 45 1.22 10.07 3.89
CA GLU A 45 1.64 9.20 2.79
C GLU A 45 2.22 7.92 3.39
N PRO A 46 1.71 6.73 2.99
CA PRO A 46 2.12 5.48 3.59
C PRO A 46 3.63 5.40 3.55
N GLY A 47 4.25 5.41 4.74
CA GLY A 47 5.70 5.35 4.86
C GLY A 47 6.24 4.07 4.23
N THR A 48 7.53 4.04 3.90
CA THR A 48 8.19 2.85 3.38
C THR A 48 7.94 1.65 4.31
N GLY A 49 7.39 0.56 3.76
CA GLY A 49 7.07 -0.65 4.51
C GLY A 49 5.76 -0.62 5.32
N SER A 50 4.98 0.46 5.25
CA SER A 50 3.69 0.58 5.96
C SER A 50 2.59 -0.31 5.38
N VAL A 51 2.74 -0.77 4.14
CA VAL A 51 1.85 -1.75 3.51
C VAL A 51 2.59 -3.08 3.42
N THR A 52 2.13 -4.07 4.17
CA THR A 52 2.67 -5.43 4.13
C THR A 52 1.76 -6.36 3.34
N HIS A 53 2.28 -7.50 2.90
CA HIS A 53 1.52 -8.45 2.09
C HIS A 53 0.28 -9.03 2.80
N GLU A 54 0.28 -9.08 4.14
CA GLU A 54 -0.86 -9.51 4.95
C GLU A 54 -2.05 -8.53 4.90
N MET A 55 -1.79 -7.28 4.54
CA MET A 55 -2.83 -6.26 4.37
C MET A 55 -3.53 -6.36 3.01
N LEU A 56 -3.04 -7.23 2.12
CA LEU A 56 -3.55 -7.39 0.76
C LEU A 56 -4.49 -8.61 0.69
N ALA A 57 -5.67 -8.42 0.10
CA ALA A 57 -6.54 -9.55 -0.19
C ALA A 57 -5.89 -10.50 -1.22
N ASP A 58 -6.26 -11.79 -1.18
CA ASP A 58 -5.74 -12.77 -2.13
C ASP A 58 -5.94 -12.31 -3.58
N LYS A 59 -4.88 -12.38 -4.39
CA LYS A 59 -4.85 -11.96 -5.82
C LYS A 59 -5.32 -10.53 -6.08
N SER A 60 -5.22 -9.63 -5.10
CA SER A 60 -5.64 -8.24 -5.26
C SER A 60 -4.70 -7.39 -6.11
N VAL A 61 -3.41 -7.73 -6.16
CA VAL A 61 -2.39 -7.03 -6.96
C VAL A 61 -2.35 -7.59 -8.38
N ARG A 62 -2.55 -6.72 -9.38
CA ARG A 62 -2.48 -7.01 -10.82
C ARG A 62 -1.37 -6.22 -11.50
N SER A 63 -1.09 -6.55 -12.76
CA SER A 63 -0.02 -5.92 -13.55
C SER A 63 -0.16 -4.40 -13.66
N ASN A 64 -1.38 -3.88 -13.80
CA ASN A 64 -1.63 -2.43 -13.86
C ASN A 64 -1.51 -1.73 -12.49
N ASN A 65 -1.36 -2.48 -11.39
CA ASN A 65 -1.07 -1.93 -10.07
C ASN A 65 0.44 -1.75 -9.83
N ILE A 66 1.30 -2.32 -10.68
CA ILE A 66 2.75 -2.37 -10.49
C ILE A 66 3.42 -1.44 -11.48
N GLY A 67 4.20 -0.48 -10.99
CA GLY A 67 4.97 0.45 -11.82
C GLY A 67 6.21 -0.22 -12.44
N THR A 68 6.73 0.39 -13.50
CA THR A 68 8.02 -0.03 -14.08
C THR A 68 9.13 0.08 -13.04
N GLY A 69 9.92 -0.98 -12.88
CA GLY A 69 10.99 -1.04 -11.89
C GLY A 69 10.54 -1.35 -10.46
N SER A 70 9.23 -1.52 -10.20
CA SER A 70 8.74 -1.87 -8.86
C SER A 70 9.05 -3.32 -8.45
N VAL A 71 9.18 -4.23 -9.42
CA VAL A 71 9.57 -5.64 -9.17
C VAL A 71 10.93 -5.87 -9.84
N MET A 72 11.92 -6.22 -9.03
CA MET A 72 13.27 -6.60 -9.46
C MET A 72 13.44 -8.12 -9.30
N GLU A 73 14.53 -8.68 -9.83
CA GLU A 73 14.76 -10.13 -9.82
C GLU A 73 14.81 -10.70 -8.40
N GLU A 74 15.40 -9.97 -7.45
CA GLU A 74 15.48 -10.32 -6.03
C GLU A 74 14.12 -10.32 -5.31
N HIS A 75 13.07 -9.72 -5.91
CA HIS A 75 11.71 -9.76 -5.36
C HIS A 75 10.95 -11.03 -5.76
N LEU A 76 11.47 -11.82 -6.71
CA LEU A 76 10.84 -13.05 -7.18
C LEU A 76 11.19 -14.23 -6.26
N ASN A 77 10.24 -15.14 -6.08
CA ASN A 77 10.50 -16.36 -5.30
C ASN A 77 11.37 -17.36 -6.07
N SER A 78 11.96 -18.30 -5.34
CA SER A 78 12.86 -19.32 -5.91
C SER A 78 12.22 -20.18 -6.99
N ALA A 79 10.93 -20.50 -6.87
CA ALA A 79 10.24 -21.33 -7.85
C ALA A 79 10.13 -20.64 -9.22
N ILE A 80 9.99 -19.31 -9.26
CA ILE A 80 9.97 -18.56 -10.51
C ILE A 80 11.39 -18.41 -11.07
N THR A 81 12.38 -18.09 -10.24
CA THR A 81 13.77 -17.95 -10.69
C THR A 81 14.31 -19.27 -11.23
N GLU A 82 14.05 -20.40 -10.58
CA GLU A 82 14.41 -21.74 -11.07
C GLU A 82 13.78 -22.05 -12.44
N ARG A 83 12.50 -21.68 -12.63
CA ARG A 83 11.83 -21.86 -13.93
C ARG A 83 12.47 -21.00 -15.01
N LEU A 84 12.83 -19.76 -14.72
CA LEU A 84 13.52 -18.88 -15.66
C LEU A 84 14.90 -19.43 -16.03
N SER A 85 15.70 -19.84 -15.05
CA SER A 85 17.00 -20.46 -15.32
C SER A 85 16.88 -21.75 -16.13
N SER A 86 15.86 -22.57 -15.87
CA SER A 86 15.58 -23.76 -16.69
C SER A 86 15.27 -23.40 -18.14
N LEU A 87 14.48 -22.35 -18.37
CA LEU A 87 14.16 -21.86 -19.71
C LEU A 87 15.40 -21.32 -20.42
N GLU A 88 16.24 -20.55 -19.73
CA GLU A 88 17.50 -20.04 -20.28
C GLU A 88 18.44 -21.16 -20.74
N ASN A 89 18.58 -22.22 -19.93
CA ASN A 89 19.40 -23.38 -20.27
C ASN A 89 18.84 -24.12 -21.49
N ARG A 90 17.52 -24.26 -21.59
CA ARG A 90 16.87 -24.86 -22.76
C ARG A 90 17.05 -24.01 -24.01
N LEU A 91 17.01 -22.68 -23.89
CA LEU A 91 17.23 -21.78 -25.00
C LEU A 91 18.66 -21.92 -25.54
N LYS A 92 19.66 -21.91 -24.65
CA LYS A 92 21.07 -22.14 -25.00
C LYS A 92 21.29 -23.50 -25.67
N ALA A 93 20.63 -24.55 -25.18
CA ALA A 93 20.69 -25.88 -25.80
C ALA A 93 20.10 -25.90 -27.23
N LEU A 94 19.00 -25.18 -27.46
CA LEU A 94 18.40 -25.06 -28.79
C LEU A 94 19.27 -24.24 -29.74
N GLU A 95 19.90 -23.17 -29.26
CA GLU A 95 20.83 -22.36 -30.05
C GLU A 95 22.06 -23.17 -30.45
N THR A 96 22.66 -23.92 -29.52
CA THR A 96 23.81 -24.78 -29.80
C THR A 96 23.46 -25.91 -30.78
N ALA A 97 22.33 -26.61 -30.59
CA ALA A 97 21.86 -27.65 -31.51
C ALA A 97 21.52 -27.13 -32.93
N LYS A 98 21.18 -25.84 -33.07
CA LYS A 98 20.94 -25.20 -34.38
C LYS A 98 22.24 -24.83 -35.11
N THR A 99 23.34 -24.66 -34.36
CA THR A 99 24.62 -24.17 -34.89
C THR A 99 25.61 -25.31 -35.17
N GLU A 100 25.35 -26.50 -34.65
CA GLU A 100 26.08 -27.72 -35.02
C GLU A 100 25.71 -28.09 -36.47
N PRO A 101 26.64 -27.99 -37.44
CA PRO A 101 26.35 -28.43 -38.80
C PRO A 101 26.07 -29.94 -38.73
N ALA A 102 25.21 -30.43 -39.62
CA ALA A 102 25.06 -31.85 -39.88
C ALA A 102 26.41 -32.44 -40.35
N ALA A 103 27.29 -32.75 -39.40
CA ALA A 103 28.33 -33.75 -39.51
C ALA A 103 27.61 -35.06 -39.20
N THR A 104 27.47 -36.04 -40.08
CA THR A 104 28.28 -36.59 -41.18
C THR A 104 27.30 -37.45 -42.01
N GLU A 105 27.53 -37.83 -43.27
CA GLU A 105 28.55 -38.74 -43.81
C GLU A 105 28.56 -38.63 -45.34
#